data_AF-A0A327JHE6-F1
#
_entry.id   AF-A0A327JHE6-F1
#
_cell.length_a   1.000
_cell.length_b   1.000
_cell.length_c   1.000
_cell.angle_alpha   90.00
_cell.angle_beta   90.00
_cell.angle_gamma   90.00
#
_symmetry.space_group_name_H-M   'P 1'
#
loop_
_entity.id
_entity.type
_entity.pdbx_description
1 polymer ?
#
loop_
_entity_poly.entity_id
_entity_poly.type
_entity_poly.pdbx_seq_one_letter_code
_entity_poly.pdbx_strand_id
1 'polypeptide(L)'
;ASIKLPYVLRWEASPIDFATRIAAEAGGIVKPAGGKLTVTKRGSGKGVGGSELPPIRVTRIGCAGWRINGTPRPRHGKVVAAWHDPKTGRRKTVDHKGGSGKGPQHTLLHPRPSEDEAKRAAEARATELTMATGGGHFIVPFSAANSA
;
A
#
# COMPACT_ATOMS: atom_id res chain seq x y z
N ALA A 1 17.73 -8.71 4.13
CA ALA A 1 16.54 -8.63 3.27
C ALA A 1 16.21 -10.03 2.78
N SER A 2 15.06 -10.61 3.15
CA SER A 2 14.74 -12.04 2.95
C SER A 2 13.99 -12.35 1.65
N ILE A 3 13.65 -11.33 0.86
CA ILE A 3 12.85 -11.47 -0.35
C ILE A 3 13.77 -11.31 -1.57
N LYS A 4 13.95 -12.38 -2.35
CA LYS A 4 14.59 -12.32 -3.67
C LYS A 4 13.54 -11.86 -4.68
N LEU A 5 13.79 -10.71 -5.31
CA LEU A 5 12.99 -10.25 -6.43
C LEU A 5 13.52 -10.91 -7.71
N PRO A 6 12.65 -11.42 -8.60
CA PRO A 6 13.06 -11.84 -9.93
C PRO A 6 13.59 -10.63 -10.72
N TYR A 7 14.14 -10.86 -11.91
CA TYR A 7 14.62 -9.78 -12.77
C TYR A 7 13.51 -8.73 -13.00
N VAL A 8 13.81 -7.47 -12.69
CA VAL A 8 12.92 -6.34 -12.95
C VAL A 8 13.64 -5.35 -13.85
N LEU A 9 13.10 -5.13 -15.04
CA LEU A 9 13.60 -4.13 -15.97
C LEU A 9 13.13 -2.74 -15.56
N ARG A 10 14.07 -1.79 -15.53
CA ARG A 10 13.77 -0.36 -15.51
C ARG A 10 13.84 0.16 -16.95
N TRP A 11 12.68 0.29 -17.60
CA TRP A 11 12.55 0.86 -18.93
C TRP A 11 11.94 2.26 -18.83
N GLU A 12 12.65 3.28 -19.32
CA GLU A 12 12.19 4.69 -19.41
C GLU A 12 11.52 5.27 -18.14
N ALA A 13 11.79 4.68 -16.98
CA ALA A 13 11.20 5.09 -15.71
C ALA A 13 12.20 5.89 -14.88
N SER A 14 11.70 6.86 -14.11
CA SER A 14 12.53 7.56 -13.11
C SER A 14 12.95 6.61 -11.99
N PRO A 15 14.09 6.84 -11.30
CA PRO A 15 14.54 5.95 -10.23
C PRO A 15 13.50 5.84 -9.09
N ILE A 16 12.83 6.95 -8.77
CA ILE A 16 11.83 6.98 -7.70
C ILE A 16 10.57 6.22 -8.10
N ASP A 17 10.12 6.36 -9.35
CA ASP A 17 8.95 5.63 -9.87
C ASP A 17 9.21 4.12 -9.93
N PHE A 18 10.42 3.73 -10.33
CA PHE A 18 10.83 2.33 -10.31
C PHE A 18 10.82 1.75 -8.88
N ALA A 19 11.37 2.50 -7.92
CA ALA A 19 11.40 2.08 -6.52
C ALA A 19 10.00 2.00 -5.89
N THR A 20 9.13 2.98 -6.15
CA THR A 20 7.75 2.99 -5.65
C THR A 20 6.95 1.83 -6.23
N ARG A 21 7.12 1.50 -7.52
CA ARG A 21 6.46 0.36 -8.16
C ARG A 21 6.85 -0.96 -7.52
N ILE A 22 8.15 -1.23 -7.38
CA ILE A 22 8.65 -2.46 -6.74
C ILE A 22 8.15 -2.58 -5.29
N ALA A 23 8.21 -1.49 -4.54
CA ALA A 23 7.73 -1.49 -3.17
C ALA A 23 6.22 -1.73 -3.11
N ALA A 24 5.43 -1.10 -3.99
CA ALA A 24 3.98 -1.26 -4.03
C ALA A 24 3.58 -2.72 -4.28
N GLU A 25 4.28 -3.43 -5.17
CA GLU A 25 4.03 -4.86 -5.43
C GLU A 25 4.29 -5.74 -4.20
N ALA A 26 5.26 -5.36 -3.36
CA ALA A 26 5.55 -6.03 -2.09
C ALA A 26 4.69 -5.50 -0.91
N GLY A 27 3.75 -4.57 -1.14
CA GLY A 27 2.94 -3.96 -0.07
C GLY A 27 3.67 -2.92 0.78
N GLY A 28 4.77 -2.36 0.25
CA GLY A 28 5.55 -1.28 0.83
C GLY A 28 5.20 0.11 0.30
N ILE A 29 5.83 1.11 0.91
CA ILE A 29 5.87 2.51 0.50
C ILE A 29 7.34 2.95 0.48
N VAL A 30 7.71 3.72 -0.54
CA VAL A 30 9.00 4.41 -0.60
C VAL A 30 8.78 5.88 -0.30
N LYS A 31 9.58 6.43 0.63
CA LYS A 31 9.57 7.86 0.94
C LYS A 31 11.01 8.39 0.96
N PRO A 32 11.35 9.41 0.14
CA PRO A 32 12.57 10.18 0.32
C PRO A 32 12.38 11.12 1.52
N ALA A 33 13.16 10.94 2.58
CA ALA A 33 13.11 11.78 3.77
C ALA A 33 14.49 11.89 4.41
N GLY A 34 14.87 13.09 4.85
CA GLY A 34 16.13 13.32 5.57
C GLY A 34 17.39 12.88 4.79
N GLY A 35 17.40 13.05 3.47
CA GLY A 35 18.52 12.64 2.61
C GLY A 35 18.67 11.13 2.39
N LYS A 36 17.73 10.30 2.87
CA LYS A 36 17.74 8.85 2.70
C LYS A 36 16.44 8.36 2.04
N LEU A 37 16.53 7.22 1.36
CA LEU A 37 15.38 6.53 0.80
C LEU A 37 14.88 5.48 1.78
N THR A 38 13.67 5.66 2.29
CA THR A 38 13.07 4.74 3.26
C THR A 38 12.07 3.82 2.57
N VAL A 39 12.14 2.52 2.85
CA VAL A 39 11.13 1.53 2.44
C VAL A 39 10.48 0.93 3.67
N THR A 40 9.18 1.17 3.86
CA THR A 40 8.41 0.66 5.00
C THR A 40 7.15 -0.05 4.53
N LYS A 41 6.66 -1.00 5.33
CA LYS A 41 5.38 -1.67 5.05
C LYS A 41 4.25 -0.65 5.11
N ARG A 42 3.34 -0.71 4.14
CA ARG A 42 2.19 0.19 4.07
C ARG A 42 1.32 0.04 5.33
N GLY A 43 1.03 1.16 5.99
CA GLY A 43 0.19 1.20 7.19
C GLY A 43 0.82 0.61 8.46
N SER A 44 2.13 0.34 8.49
CA SER A 44 2.77 -0.26 9.68
C SER A 44 2.99 0.72 10.83
N GLY A 45 2.90 2.03 10.59
CA GLY A 45 3.21 3.05 11.61
C GLY A 45 4.68 3.06 12.07
N LYS A 46 5.56 2.32 11.39
CA LYS A 46 6.97 2.17 11.75
C LYS A 46 7.87 3.01 10.84
N GLY A 47 8.86 3.66 11.44
CA GLY A 47 9.92 4.40 10.78
C GLY A 47 11.02 3.51 10.19
N VAL A 48 12.06 4.15 9.65
CA VAL A 48 13.19 3.53 8.91
C VAL A 48 13.92 2.45 9.73
N GLY A 49 13.93 2.56 11.06
CA GLY A 49 14.59 1.63 11.98
C GLY A 49 13.63 0.67 12.71
N GLY A 50 12.36 0.62 12.33
CA GLY A 50 11.33 -0.12 13.08
C GLY A 50 10.82 0.60 14.32
N SER A 51 11.34 1.79 14.63
CA SER A 51 10.83 2.69 15.67
C SER A 51 9.40 3.10 15.36
N GLU A 52 8.54 3.11 16.36
CA GLU A 52 7.17 3.58 16.24
C GLU A 52 7.18 5.09 15.92
N LEU A 53 6.39 5.50 14.93
CA LEU A 53 6.26 6.93 14.60
C LEU A 53 5.47 7.62 15.72
N PRO A 54 5.92 8.80 16.19
CA PRO A 54 5.18 9.54 17.22
C PRO A 54 3.77 9.85 16.69
N PRO A 55 2.72 9.56 17.47
CA PRO A 55 1.35 9.81 17.05
C PRO A 55 1.10 11.31 16.95
N ILE A 56 0.62 11.78 15.80
CA ILE A 56 0.17 13.17 15.67
C ILE A 56 -1.19 13.29 16.33
N ARG A 57 -1.27 14.05 17.42
CA ARG A 57 -2.53 14.29 18.13
C ARG A 57 -3.24 15.49 17.50
N VAL A 58 -4.43 15.25 16.96
CA VAL A 58 -5.30 16.30 16.41
C VAL A 58 -6.51 16.48 17.31
N THR A 59 -6.66 17.66 17.91
CA THR A 59 -7.81 18.02 18.75
C THR A 59 -8.84 18.81 17.94
N ARG A 60 -10.14 18.60 18.21
CA ARG A 60 -11.22 19.37 17.56
C ARG A 60 -11.10 20.87 17.85
N ILE A 61 -10.67 21.21 19.07
CA ILE A 61 -10.41 22.57 19.52
C ILE A 61 -8.97 22.92 19.08
N GLY A 62 -8.82 23.96 18.26
CA GLY A 62 -7.52 24.41 17.71
C GLY A 62 -7.24 24.02 16.25
N CYS A 63 -8.12 23.27 15.59
CA CYS A 63 -8.05 23.05 14.13
C CYS A 63 -8.64 24.25 13.38
N ALA A 64 -7.92 24.80 12.39
CA ALA A 64 -8.43 25.84 11.50
C ALA A 64 -9.48 25.28 10.51
N GLY A 65 -9.45 23.97 10.25
CA GLY A 65 -10.44 23.29 9.43
C GLY A 65 -10.16 21.80 9.30
N TRP A 66 -11.18 21.01 9.01
CA TRP A 66 -11.05 19.59 8.75
C TRP A 66 -12.07 19.11 7.72
N ARG A 67 -11.71 18.09 6.94
CA ARG A 67 -12.59 17.40 6.01
C ARG A 67 -12.32 15.91 6.08
N ILE A 68 -13.32 15.15 6.48
CA ILE A 68 -13.24 13.69 6.50
C ILE A 68 -14.24 13.17 5.48
N ASN A 69 -13.73 12.41 4.52
CA ASN A 69 -14.53 11.71 3.53
C ASN A 69 -14.42 10.21 3.83
N GLY A 70 -15.50 9.61 4.33
CA GLY A 70 -15.65 8.16 4.41
C GLY A 70 -16.64 7.70 3.35
N THR A 71 -16.23 6.80 2.46
CA THR A 71 -17.19 6.16 1.55
C THR A 71 -17.73 4.91 2.25
N PRO A 72 -19.01 4.88 2.67
CA PRO A 72 -19.56 3.77 3.45
C PRO A 72 -19.67 2.46 2.65
N ARG A 73 -19.62 2.54 1.31
CA ARG A 73 -19.63 1.36 0.45
C ARG A 73 -18.19 0.87 0.24
N PRO A 74 -17.86 -0.38 0.65
CA PRO A 74 -16.58 -0.97 0.31
C PRO A 74 -16.43 -1.03 -1.21
N ARG A 75 -15.43 -0.31 -1.75
CA ARG A 75 -15.24 -0.21 -3.21
C ARG A 75 -14.95 -1.57 -3.83
N HIS A 76 -14.30 -2.47 -3.10
CA HIS A 76 -13.98 -3.83 -3.56
C HIS A 76 -13.98 -4.82 -2.38
N GLY A 77 -14.61 -5.98 -2.54
CA GLY A 77 -14.68 -7.02 -1.51
C GLY A 77 -13.58 -8.08 -1.63
N LYS A 78 -12.97 -8.21 -2.81
CA LYS A 78 -11.98 -9.23 -3.13
C LYS A 78 -11.03 -8.73 -4.20
N VAL A 79 -9.74 -9.04 -4.07
CA VAL A 79 -8.73 -8.83 -5.10
C VAL A 79 -8.31 -10.17 -5.67
N VAL A 80 -8.29 -10.27 -7.00
CA VAL A 80 -7.86 -11.48 -7.72
C VAL A 80 -6.63 -11.17 -8.53
N ALA A 81 -5.57 -11.93 -8.29
CA ALA A 81 -4.31 -11.88 -9.01
C ALA A 81 -4.16 -13.15 -9.86
N ALA A 82 -3.78 -13.00 -11.13
CA ALA A 82 -3.44 -14.15 -11.95
C ALA A 82 -1.92 -14.43 -11.90
N TRP A 83 -1.53 -15.68 -12.07
CA TRP A 83 -0.15 -16.09 -12.30
C TRP A 83 -0.07 -17.19 -13.36
N HIS A 84 1.10 -17.32 -13.98
CA HIS A 84 1.38 -18.38 -14.95
C HIS A 84 2.13 -19.52 -14.28
N ASP A 85 1.58 -20.73 -14.35
CA ASP A 85 2.24 -21.91 -13.84
C ASP A 85 3.25 -22.45 -14.87
N PRO A 86 4.57 -22.36 -14.61
CA PRO A 86 5.58 -22.80 -15.57
C PRO A 86 5.55 -24.31 -15.80
N LYS A 87 4.97 -25.10 -14.88
CA LYS A 87 4.89 -26.56 -15.01
C LYS A 87 3.71 -27.01 -15.87
N THR A 88 2.59 -26.30 -15.81
CA THR A 88 1.35 -26.70 -16.49
C THR A 88 1.01 -25.82 -17.70
N GLY A 89 1.72 -24.69 -17.88
CA GLY A 89 1.45 -23.71 -18.94
C GLY A 89 0.10 -22.99 -18.79
N ARG A 90 -0.64 -23.25 -17.70
CA ARG A 90 -1.97 -22.71 -17.48
C ARG A 90 -1.91 -21.46 -16.61
N ARG A 91 -2.82 -20.53 -16.89
CA ARG A 91 -3.06 -19.35 -16.04
C ARG A 91 -3.90 -19.78 -14.84
N LYS A 92 -3.38 -19.57 -13.64
CA LYS A 92 -4.08 -19.79 -12.36
C LYS A 92 -4.38 -18.45 -11.71
N THR A 93 -5.40 -18.41 -10.86
CA THR A 93 -5.80 -17.20 -10.12
C THR A 93 -5.71 -17.44 -8.62
N VAL A 94 -5.20 -16.43 -7.92
CA VAL A 94 -5.13 -16.38 -6.46
C VAL A 94 -6.01 -15.23 -5.99
N ASP A 95 -6.74 -15.52 -4.93
CA ASP A 95 -7.80 -14.68 -4.42
C ASP A 95 -7.45 -14.20 -3.02
N HIS A 96 -7.56 -12.90 -2.77
CA HIS A 96 -7.40 -12.32 -1.44
C HIS A 96 -8.64 -11.49 -1.07
N LYS A 97 -9.20 -11.72 0.13
CA LYS A 97 -10.34 -10.95 0.63
C LYS A 97 -9.87 -9.56 1.07
N GLY A 98 -10.55 -8.51 0.63
CA GLY A 98 -10.24 -7.13 1.03
C GLY A 98 -11.21 -6.65 2.12
N GLY A 99 -10.68 -6.01 3.16
CA GLY A 99 -11.44 -5.29 4.20
C GLY A 99 -12.71 -6.00 4.67
N SER A 100 -13.87 -5.52 4.22
CA SER A 100 -15.20 -5.99 4.62
C SER A 100 -15.64 -7.33 3.99
N GLY A 101 -14.90 -7.85 3.01
CA GLY A 101 -15.25 -9.07 2.28
C GLY A 101 -16.53 -8.99 1.43
N LYS A 102 -17.21 -7.83 1.43
CA LYS A 102 -18.45 -7.56 0.69
C LYS A 102 -18.17 -6.48 -0.35
N GLY A 103 -18.54 -6.72 -1.60
CA GLY A 103 -18.33 -5.77 -2.69
C GLY A 103 -17.83 -6.43 -3.97
N PRO A 104 -17.62 -5.66 -5.05
CA PRO A 104 -17.21 -6.18 -6.34
C PRO A 104 -15.78 -6.72 -6.30
N GLN A 105 -15.47 -7.64 -7.21
CA GLN A 105 -14.14 -8.19 -7.40
C GLN A 105 -13.24 -7.19 -8.15
N HIS A 106 -12.03 -6.97 -7.65
CA HIS A 106 -10.97 -6.24 -8.34
C HIS A 106 -9.97 -7.24 -8.92
N THR A 107 -9.91 -7.37 -10.24
CA THR A 107 -8.96 -8.25 -10.90
C THR A 107 -7.72 -7.45 -11.31
N LEU A 108 -6.53 -7.90 -10.91
CA LEU A 108 -5.27 -7.34 -11.38
C LEU A 108 -5.10 -7.64 -12.87
N LEU A 109 -4.83 -6.61 -13.66
CA LEU A 109 -4.68 -6.72 -15.11
C LEU A 109 -3.47 -7.58 -15.49
N HIS A 110 -2.33 -7.36 -14.84
CA HIS A 110 -1.08 -8.03 -15.17
C HIS A 110 -0.91 -9.32 -14.37
N PRO A 111 -0.77 -10.48 -15.05
CA PRO A 111 -0.44 -11.73 -14.39
C PRO A 111 0.99 -11.70 -13.84
N ARG A 112 1.23 -12.43 -12.76
CA ARG A 112 2.52 -12.50 -12.07
C ARG A 112 3.30 -13.77 -12.42
N PRO A 113 4.64 -13.75 -12.30
CA PRO A 113 5.50 -14.90 -12.59
C PRO A 113 5.28 -16.09 -11.64
N SER A 114 4.86 -15.84 -10.41
CA SER A 114 4.74 -16.88 -9.37
C SER A 114 3.49 -16.71 -8.52
N GLU A 115 3.06 -17.80 -7.88
CA GLU A 115 1.94 -17.82 -6.94
C GLU A 115 2.19 -16.88 -5.74
N ASP A 116 3.40 -16.92 -5.17
CA ASP A 116 3.79 -16.10 -4.01
C ASP A 116 3.80 -14.60 -4.32
N GLU A 117 4.18 -14.22 -5.54
CA GLU A 117 4.13 -12.83 -5.99
C GLU A 117 2.69 -12.39 -6.28
N ALA A 118 1.87 -13.25 -6.88
CA ALA A 118 0.44 -12.99 -7.06
C ALA A 118 -0.27 -12.78 -5.73
N LYS A 119 0.01 -13.61 -4.72
CA LYS A 119 -0.56 -13.49 -3.38
C LYS A 119 -0.17 -12.18 -2.71
N ARG A 120 1.12 -11.83 -2.73
CA ARG A 120 1.61 -10.55 -2.16
C ARG A 120 1.04 -9.34 -2.88
N ALA A 121 0.96 -9.38 -4.21
CA ALA A 121 0.35 -8.30 -4.98
C ALA A 121 -1.15 -8.15 -4.68
N ALA A 122 -1.87 -9.26 -4.50
CA ALA A 122 -3.29 -9.24 -4.12
C ALA A 122 -3.48 -8.65 -2.71
N GLU A 123 -2.65 -9.04 -1.74
CA GLU A 123 -2.63 -8.49 -0.37
C GLU A 123 -2.31 -7.00 -0.35
N ALA A 124 -1.27 -6.60 -1.08
CA ALA A 124 -0.84 -5.20 -1.21
C ALA A 124 -1.96 -4.33 -1.78
N ARG A 125 -2.59 -4.79 -2.87
CA ARG A 125 -3.68 -4.07 -3.53
C ARG A 125 -4.93 -4.03 -2.66
N ALA A 126 -5.25 -5.10 -1.93
CA ALA A 126 -6.36 -5.12 -0.98
C ALA A 126 -6.16 -4.10 0.15
N THR A 127 -4.94 -3.99 0.66
CA THR A 127 -4.56 -2.99 1.67
C THR A 127 -4.71 -1.56 1.13
N GLU A 128 -4.25 -1.31 -0.10
CA GLU A 128 -4.37 -0.02 -0.77
C GLU A 128 -5.83 0.39 -0.97
N LEU A 129 -6.67 -0.53 -1.45
CA LEU A 129 -8.11 -0.29 -1.65
C LEU A 129 -8.84 -0.03 -0.32
N THR A 130 -8.44 -0.72 0.75
CA THR A 130 -8.98 -0.50 2.09
C THR A 130 -8.62 0.91 2.57
N MET A 131 -7.37 1.34 2.41
CA MET A 131 -6.94 2.70 2.75
C MET A 131 -7.64 3.78 1.92
N ALA A 132 -7.97 3.50 0.65
CA ALA A 132 -8.71 4.43 -0.20
C ALA A 132 -10.20 4.58 0.15
N THR A 133 -10.72 3.81 1.12
CA THR A 133 -12.13 3.87 1.54
C THR A 133 -12.43 5.12 2.38
N GLY A 134 -11.43 5.63 3.09
CA GLY A 134 -11.58 6.81 3.94
C GLY A 134 -10.34 7.71 3.87
N GLY A 135 -10.57 9.01 3.73
CA GLY A 135 -9.53 10.03 3.77
C GLY A 135 -9.91 11.13 4.74
N GLY A 136 -8.92 11.66 5.46
CA GLY A 136 -9.06 12.81 6.33
C GLY A 136 -8.02 13.85 6.00
N HIS A 137 -8.44 15.12 5.96
CA HIS A 137 -7.56 16.27 5.82
C HIS A 137 -7.81 17.20 7.00
N PHE A 138 -6.74 17.60 7.68
CA PHE A 138 -6.79 18.47 8.86
C PHE A 138 -5.83 19.63 8.65
N ILE A 139 -6.28 20.85 8.95
CA ILE A 139 -5.46 22.06 8.96
C ILE A 139 -5.26 22.43 10.43
N VAL A 140 -4.04 22.21 10.92
CA VAL A 140 -3.63 22.53 12.28
C VAL A 140 -2.47 23.52 12.25
N PRO A 141 -2.48 24.56 13.10
CA PRO A 141 -1.29 25.37 13.31
C PRO A 141 -0.19 24.48 13.91
N PHE A 142 1.05 24.71 13.48
CA PHE A 142 2.19 23.99 14.02
C PHE A 142 2.33 24.30 15.52
N SER A 143 2.32 23.25 16.35
CA SER A 143 2.58 23.33 17.78
C SER A 143 3.41 22.13 18.17
N ALA A 144 4.53 22.37 18.86
CA ALA A 144 5.43 21.32 19.33
C ALA A 144 4.72 20.31 20.27
N ALA A 145 3.66 20.73 20.94
CA ALA A 145 2.84 19.88 21.81
C ALA A 145 2.01 18.82 21.04
N ASN A 146 1.80 19.00 19.73
CA ASN A 146 1.04 18.07 18.88
C ASN A 146 1.92 16.99 18.23
N SER A 147 3.25 17.09 18.36
CA SER A 147 4.26 16.23 17.73
C SER A 147 5.16 15.49 18.72
N ALA A 148 4.87 15.56 20.02
CA ALA A 148 5.63 14.93 21.10
C ALA A 148 5.03 13.56 21.49
#